data_AF-A0A948VFM8-F1
#
_entry.id   AF-A0A948VFM8-F1
#
_cell.length_a   1.000
_cell.length_b   1.000
_cell.length_c   1.000
_cell.angle_alpha   90.00
_cell.angle_beta   90.00
_cell.angle_gamma   90.00
#
_symmetry.space_group_name_H-M   'P 1'
#
loop_
_entity.id
_entity.type
_entity.pdbx_description
1 polymer ?
#
loop_
_entity_poly.entity_id
_entity_poly.type
_entity_poly.pdbx_seq_one_letter_code
_entity_poly.pdbx_strand_id
1 'polypeptide(L)'
;MTKIVKSNTSLDEPLEKRELEKVISEKEKELNELIDKIEQLKIDLTIVKQEYEVKVGRLYLKLDEVDLEILKFKKIEDLISKGFSFEEAQRLVEETLKKRREQIEEEYKKLDEEEKDIESRKSISEEEKAELKKLWYKLAHKFHPDKANGSEKMMKKINKAYVDGDIETLRAIDQNETGADIEVKTIEALKNKLEVLGKSIEKINQKLEQLKRSEWYILKENIKKAKKQKRDILSELAEKLLDDIAKKENQLDKLKKRYGQG
;
A
#
# COMPACT_ATOMS: atom_id res chain seq x y z
N MET A 1 -10.56 -69.39 28.00
CA MET A 1 -10.21 -67.97 28.15
C MET A 1 -9.39 -67.55 26.96
N THR A 2 -9.97 -66.83 26.01
CA THR A 2 -9.21 -66.33 24.85
C THR A 2 -9.89 -65.06 24.34
N LYS A 3 -9.35 -63.90 24.69
CA LYS A 3 -9.59 -62.66 23.96
C LYS A 3 -8.26 -62.25 23.34
N ILE A 4 -8.11 -62.55 22.06
CA ILE A 4 -7.06 -62.02 21.21
C ILE A 4 -7.48 -60.59 20.87
N VAL A 5 -6.79 -59.62 21.45
CA VAL A 5 -6.83 -58.23 21.01
C VAL A 5 -5.98 -58.16 19.74
N LYS A 6 -6.64 -58.03 18.58
CA LYS A 6 -5.95 -57.66 17.33
C LYS A 6 -5.70 -56.16 17.36
N SER A 7 -4.47 -55.79 17.68
CA SER A 7 -3.90 -54.47 17.42
C SER A 7 -3.77 -54.27 15.90
N ASN A 8 -4.64 -53.44 15.35
CA ASN A 8 -4.76 -53.20 13.90
C ASN A 8 -4.05 -51.89 13.51
N THR A 9 -2.77 -51.70 13.89
CA THR A 9 -2.09 -50.39 13.79
C THR A 9 -0.79 -50.37 12.97
N SER A 10 -0.46 -51.39 12.16
CA SER A 10 0.87 -51.45 11.52
C SER A 10 0.90 -51.42 9.99
N LEU A 11 -0.22 -51.53 9.27
CA LEU A 11 -0.23 -51.61 7.79
C LEU A 11 -0.69 -50.32 7.11
N ASP A 12 -1.48 -49.48 7.79
CA ASP A 12 -2.05 -48.24 7.21
C ASP A 12 -1.24 -46.97 7.53
N GLU A 13 -0.33 -46.99 8.50
CA GLU A 13 0.50 -45.82 8.85
C GLU A 13 1.32 -45.26 7.67
N PRO A 14 1.92 -46.09 6.77
CA PRO A 14 2.61 -45.56 5.59
C PRO A 14 1.66 -44.95 4.55
N LEU A 15 0.41 -45.40 4.50
CA LEU A 15 -0.61 -44.89 3.56
C LEU A 15 -1.20 -43.58 4.06
N GLU A 16 -1.65 -43.53 5.33
CA GLU A 16 -2.16 -42.32 5.98
C GLU A 16 -1.12 -41.19 5.94
N LYS A 17 0.14 -41.52 6.22
CA LYS A 17 1.25 -40.56 6.14
C LYS A 17 1.41 -39.98 4.72
N ARG A 18 1.38 -40.81 3.68
CA ARG A 18 1.51 -40.36 2.28
C ARG A 18 0.32 -39.50 1.85
N GLU A 19 -0.89 -39.85 2.25
CA GLU A 19 -2.09 -39.07 1.97
C GLU A 19 -2.03 -37.70 2.64
N LEU A 20 -1.62 -37.64 3.92
CA LEU A 20 -1.42 -36.39 4.64
C LEU A 20 -0.32 -35.53 3.99
N GLU A 21 0.80 -36.13 3.59
CA GLU A 21 1.88 -35.42 2.89
C GLU A 21 1.40 -34.82 1.56
N LYS A 22 0.57 -35.56 0.80
CA LYS A 22 -0.02 -35.06 -0.45
C LYS A 22 -0.96 -33.88 -0.20
N VAL A 23 -1.87 -34.00 0.76
CA VAL A 23 -2.83 -32.93 1.09
C VAL A 23 -2.12 -31.69 1.65
N ILE A 24 -1.07 -31.88 2.46
CA ILE A 24 -0.21 -30.78 2.92
C ILE A 24 0.46 -30.10 1.73
N SER A 25 1.03 -30.86 0.79
CA SER A 25 1.67 -30.30 -0.40
C SER A 25 0.70 -29.48 -1.25
N GLU A 26 -0.53 -29.96 -1.43
CA GLU A 26 -1.60 -29.24 -2.13
C GLU A 26 -1.97 -27.93 -1.41
N LYS A 27 -2.12 -27.97 -0.07
CA LYS A 27 -2.39 -26.76 0.72
C LYS A 27 -1.22 -25.78 0.77
N GLU A 28 0.01 -26.25 0.76
CA GLU A 28 1.19 -25.38 0.66
C GLU A 28 1.22 -24.66 -0.68
N LYS A 29 0.86 -25.36 -1.77
CA LYS A 29 0.72 -24.75 -3.09
C LYS A 29 -0.39 -23.70 -3.10
N GLU A 30 -1.57 -24.04 -2.57
CA GLU A 30 -2.70 -23.11 -2.43
C GLU A 30 -2.30 -21.86 -1.63
N LEU A 31 -1.63 -22.05 -0.49
CA LEU A 31 -1.14 -20.97 0.36
C LEU A 31 -0.15 -20.07 -0.40
N ASN A 32 0.79 -20.65 -1.16
CA ASN A 32 1.74 -19.86 -1.97
C ASN A 32 1.02 -19.05 -3.04
N GLU A 33 0.06 -19.63 -3.76
CA GLU A 33 -0.72 -18.91 -4.76
C GLU A 33 -1.53 -17.76 -4.15
N LEU A 34 -2.06 -17.94 -2.93
CA LEU A 34 -2.76 -16.90 -2.20
C LEU A 34 -1.83 -15.80 -1.70
N ILE A 35 -0.63 -16.16 -1.23
CA ILE A 35 0.44 -15.21 -0.88
C ILE A 35 0.80 -14.36 -2.09
N ASP A 36 0.99 -14.98 -3.26
CA ASP A 36 1.31 -14.27 -4.50
C ASP A 36 0.21 -13.28 -4.87
N LYS A 37 -1.05 -13.74 -4.83
CA LYS A 37 -2.21 -12.91 -5.14
C LYS A 37 -2.33 -11.73 -4.18
N ILE A 38 -2.23 -11.96 -2.87
CA ILE A 38 -2.43 -10.89 -1.89
C ILE A 38 -1.29 -9.88 -1.92
N GLU A 39 -0.05 -10.33 -2.02
CA GLU A 39 1.10 -9.42 -2.00
C GLU A 39 1.20 -8.65 -3.32
N GLN A 40 0.93 -9.28 -4.48
CA GLN A 40 0.81 -8.56 -5.76
C GLN A 40 -0.33 -7.54 -5.70
N LEU A 41 -1.47 -7.90 -5.10
CA LEU A 41 -2.57 -6.97 -4.96
C LEU A 41 -2.18 -5.76 -4.11
N LYS A 42 -1.52 -5.97 -2.97
CA LYS A 42 -1.03 -4.86 -2.13
C LYS A 42 -0.13 -3.91 -2.90
N ILE A 43 0.82 -4.44 -3.67
CA ILE A 43 1.72 -3.63 -4.50
C ILE A 43 0.92 -2.83 -5.53
N ASP A 44 0.02 -3.48 -6.27
CA ASP A 44 -0.82 -2.80 -7.25
C ASP A 44 -1.63 -1.65 -6.63
N LEU A 45 -2.15 -1.85 -5.41
CA LEU A 45 -2.88 -0.82 -4.68
C LEU A 45 -1.98 0.32 -4.23
N THR A 46 -0.76 0.02 -3.77
CA THR A 46 0.25 1.04 -3.44
C THR A 46 0.59 1.89 -4.64
N ILE A 47 0.81 1.28 -5.82
CA ILE A 47 1.10 2.01 -7.06
C ILE A 47 -0.07 2.92 -7.44
N VAL A 48 -1.30 2.41 -7.43
CA VAL A 48 -2.50 3.21 -7.74
C VAL A 48 -2.66 4.37 -6.76
N LYS A 49 -2.38 4.14 -5.46
CA LYS A 49 -2.39 5.20 -4.46
C LYS A 49 -1.35 6.28 -4.79
N GLN A 50 -0.08 5.92 -4.99
CA GLN A 50 0.99 6.87 -5.29
C GLN A 50 0.70 7.68 -6.58
N GLU A 51 0.20 7.01 -7.63
CA GLU A 51 -0.21 7.71 -8.86
C GLU A 51 -1.34 8.72 -8.61
N TYR A 52 -2.31 8.38 -7.76
CA TYR A 52 -3.38 9.28 -7.36
C TYR A 52 -2.87 10.46 -6.54
N GLU A 53 -2.06 10.20 -5.51
CA GLU A 53 -1.56 11.24 -4.60
C GLU A 53 -0.72 12.28 -5.35
N VAL A 54 0.19 11.83 -6.23
CA VAL A 54 1.03 12.74 -7.03
C VAL A 54 0.22 13.53 -8.05
N LYS A 55 -0.74 12.92 -8.74
CA LYS A 55 -1.53 13.61 -9.80
C LYS A 55 -2.68 14.45 -9.25
N VAL A 56 -3.41 13.92 -8.28
CA VAL A 56 -4.69 14.45 -7.79
C VAL A 56 -4.52 15.00 -6.37
N GLY A 57 -3.84 14.27 -5.48
CA GLY A 57 -3.56 14.73 -4.11
C GLY A 57 -2.84 16.07 -4.08
N ARG A 58 -1.82 16.25 -4.93
CA ARG A 58 -1.12 17.54 -5.10
C ARG A 58 -2.06 18.69 -5.46
N LEU A 59 -3.10 18.44 -6.26
CA LEU A 59 -4.09 19.45 -6.62
C LEU A 59 -5.06 19.75 -5.48
N TYR A 60 -5.43 18.77 -4.67
CA TYR A 60 -6.20 19.01 -3.45
C TYR A 60 -5.41 19.86 -2.44
N LEU A 61 -4.10 19.62 -2.30
CA LEU A 61 -3.23 20.49 -1.49
C LEU A 61 -3.22 21.93 -2.04
N LYS A 62 -3.07 22.08 -3.36
CA LYS A 62 -3.11 23.40 -3.99
C LYS A 62 -4.44 24.11 -3.75
N LEU A 63 -5.54 23.40 -3.85
CA LEU A 63 -6.87 23.94 -3.55
C LEU A 63 -6.97 24.40 -2.10
N ASP A 64 -6.45 23.60 -1.14
CA ASP A 64 -6.44 23.95 0.27
C ASP A 64 -5.55 25.18 0.56
N GLU A 65 -4.40 25.33 -0.11
CA GLU A 65 -3.58 26.54 -0.02
C GLU A 65 -4.35 27.79 -0.44
N VAL A 66 -5.05 27.72 -1.58
CA VAL A 66 -5.83 28.84 -2.09
C VAL A 66 -6.99 29.17 -1.15
N ASP A 67 -7.67 28.15 -0.63
CA ASP A 67 -8.75 28.32 0.36
C ASP A 67 -8.23 28.91 1.68
N LEU A 68 -7.04 28.52 2.13
CA LEU A 68 -6.40 29.06 3.32
C LEU A 68 -6.04 30.54 3.14
N GLU A 69 -5.56 30.94 1.96
CA GLU A 69 -5.30 32.33 1.62
C GLU A 69 -6.59 33.16 1.51
N ILE A 70 -7.67 32.60 0.95
CA ILE A 70 -8.99 33.25 0.96
C ILE A 70 -9.48 33.44 2.40
N LEU A 71 -9.34 32.42 3.25
CA LEU A 71 -9.71 32.47 4.66
C LEU A 71 -8.91 33.53 5.41
N LYS A 72 -7.61 33.68 5.11
CA LYS A 72 -6.76 34.73 5.66
C LYS A 72 -7.36 36.11 5.41
N PHE A 73 -7.68 36.45 4.17
CA PHE A 73 -8.27 37.75 3.85
C PHE A 73 -9.64 37.96 4.52
N LYS A 74 -10.50 36.94 4.55
CA LYS A 74 -11.79 37.02 5.24
C LYS A 74 -11.66 37.26 6.75
N LYS A 75 -10.69 36.64 7.41
CA LYS A 75 -10.43 36.88 8.83
C LYS A 75 -9.85 38.28 9.08
N ILE A 76 -8.99 38.77 8.18
CA ILE A 76 -8.47 40.14 8.24
C ILE A 76 -9.65 41.14 8.12
N GLU A 77 -10.55 40.94 7.15
CA GLU A 77 -11.78 41.74 7.00
C GLU A 77 -12.61 41.80 8.29
N ASP A 78 -12.86 40.63 8.91
CA ASP A 78 -13.63 40.52 10.15
C ASP A 78 -12.96 41.28 11.31
N LEU A 79 -11.64 41.18 11.46
CA LEU A 79 -10.89 41.90 12.50
C LEU A 79 -10.88 43.41 12.27
N ILE A 80 -10.70 43.88 11.03
CA ILE A 80 -10.76 45.30 10.70
C ILE A 80 -12.15 45.85 11.02
N SER A 81 -13.22 45.11 10.71
CA SER A 81 -14.60 45.51 11.04
C SER A 81 -14.85 45.64 12.55
N LYS A 82 -14.02 44.97 13.37
CA LYS A 82 -14.03 45.04 14.85
C LYS A 82 -13.09 46.11 15.41
N GLY A 83 -12.46 46.91 14.56
CA GLY A 83 -11.63 48.05 14.94
C GLY A 83 -10.15 47.75 15.13
N PHE A 84 -9.67 46.56 14.76
CA PHE A 84 -8.24 46.26 14.73
C PHE A 84 -7.56 47.00 13.56
N SER A 85 -6.31 47.41 13.74
CA SER A 85 -5.50 47.87 12.60
C SER A 85 -5.20 46.73 11.64
N PHE A 86 -4.90 47.05 10.38
CA PHE A 86 -4.56 46.05 9.36
C PHE A 86 -3.35 45.21 9.78
N GLU A 87 -2.31 45.83 10.33
CA GLU A 87 -1.07 45.17 10.77
C GLU A 87 -1.33 44.18 11.93
N GLU A 88 -2.15 44.57 12.91
CA GLU A 88 -2.54 43.69 14.02
C GLU A 88 -3.39 42.52 13.53
N ALA A 89 -4.36 42.80 12.65
CA ALA A 89 -5.21 41.77 12.05
C ALA A 89 -4.38 40.77 11.25
N GLN A 90 -3.45 41.25 10.43
CA GLN A 90 -2.56 40.41 9.63
C GLN A 90 -1.70 39.50 10.53
N ARG A 91 -1.07 40.05 11.57
CA ARG A 91 -0.24 39.28 12.50
C ARG A 91 -1.02 38.18 13.21
N LEU A 92 -2.20 38.51 13.77
CA LEU A 92 -3.05 37.54 14.47
C LEU A 92 -3.51 36.42 13.54
N VAL A 93 -3.97 36.77 12.34
CA VAL A 93 -4.44 35.77 11.38
C VAL A 93 -3.29 34.88 10.92
N GLU A 94 -2.13 35.45 10.62
CA GLU A 94 -0.95 34.71 10.21
C GLU A 94 -0.56 33.66 11.26
N GLU A 95 -0.56 34.03 12.55
CA GLU A 95 -0.30 33.11 13.66
C GLU A 95 -1.34 31.97 13.72
N THR A 96 -2.63 32.28 13.58
CA THR A 96 -3.69 31.25 13.63
C THR A 96 -3.63 30.24 12.48
N LEU A 97 -3.06 30.64 11.33
CA LEU A 97 -3.00 29.80 10.13
C LEU A 97 -1.64 29.12 9.95
N LYS A 98 -0.62 29.50 10.75
CA LYS A 98 0.75 29.00 10.64
C LYS A 98 0.82 27.47 10.65
N LYS A 99 0.18 26.84 11.63
CA LYS A 99 0.17 25.37 11.77
C LYS A 99 -0.40 24.67 10.53
N ARG A 100 -1.45 25.22 9.90
CA ARG A 100 -2.03 24.62 8.70
C ARG A 100 -1.09 24.75 7.50
N ARG A 101 -0.40 25.88 7.35
CA ARG A 101 0.62 26.05 6.30
C ARG A 101 1.77 25.07 6.45
N GLU A 102 2.28 24.90 7.69
CA GLU A 102 3.34 23.93 7.99
C GLU A 102 2.90 22.50 7.63
N GLN A 103 1.65 22.12 7.96
CA GLN A 103 1.09 20.82 7.57
C GLN A 103 1.01 20.64 6.05
N ILE A 104 0.55 21.65 5.32
CA ILE A 104 0.50 21.60 3.84
C ILE A 104 1.91 21.42 3.27
N GLU A 105 2.90 22.16 3.79
CA GLU A 105 4.30 22.04 3.34
C GLU A 105 4.87 20.64 3.61
N GLU A 106 4.58 20.05 4.76
CA GLU A 106 4.95 18.66 5.08
C GLU A 106 4.27 17.65 4.14
N GLU A 107 3.01 17.89 3.77
CA GLU A 107 2.28 17.04 2.81
C GLU A 107 2.90 17.13 1.41
N TYR A 108 3.29 18.33 0.93
CA TYR A 108 4.04 18.45 -0.33
C TYR A 108 5.38 17.72 -0.32
N LYS A 109 6.15 17.80 0.78
CA LYS A 109 7.43 17.07 0.91
C LYS A 109 7.24 15.56 0.74
N LYS A 110 6.17 15.00 1.31
CA LYS A 110 5.83 13.57 1.14
C LYS A 110 5.48 13.25 -0.32
N LEU A 111 4.73 14.11 -0.99
CA LEU A 111 4.41 13.92 -2.41
C LEU A 111 5.64 14.02 -3.31
N ASP A 112 6.57 14.93 -3.01
CA ASP A 112 7.85 15.04 -3.72
C ASP A 112 8.71 13.78 -3.56
N GLU A 113 8.68 13.13 -2.40
CA GLU A 113 9.31 11.82 -2.17
C GLU A 113 8.60 10.71 -2.97
N GLU A 114 7.27 10.65 -2.94
CA GLU A 114 6.50 9.67 -3.72
C GLU A 114 6.70 9.82 -5.23
N GLU A 115 6.85 11.06 -5.72
CA GLU A 115 7.10 11.34 -7.14
C GLU A 115 8.48 10.83 -7.57
N LYS A 116 9.51 11.02 -6.74
CA LYS A 116 10.85 10.43 -6.97
C LYS A 116 10.80 8.91 -7.03
N ASP A 117 10.04 8.26 -6.15
CA ASP A 117 9.85 6.81 -6.15
C ASP A 117 9.11 6.32 -7.42
N ILE A 118 8.19 7.13 -7.98
CA ILE A 118 7.55 6.83 -9.26
C ILE A 118 8.56 6.96 -10.41
N GLU A 119 9.38 8.00 -10.42
CA GLU A 119 10.38 8.23 -11.47
C GLU A 119 11.46 7.15 -11.49
N SER A 120 11.98 6.74 -10.33
CA SER A 120 12.99 5.69 -10.22
C SER A 120 12.49 4.35 -10.77
N ARG A 121 11.21 4.02 -10.60
CA ARG A 121 10.62 2.81 -11.19
C ARG A 121 10.55 2.83 -12.72
N LYS A 122 10.41 4.01 -13.32
CA LYS A 122 10.29 4.14 -14.79
C LYS A 122 11.63 3.89 -15.49
N SER A 123 12.76 4.12 -14.82
CA SER A 123 14.10 3.99 -15.39
C SER A 123 14.67 2.56 -15.34
N ILE A 124 13.98 1.62 -14.70
CA ILE A 124 14.42 0.21 -14.58
C ILE A 124 14.20 -0.52 -15.92
N SER A 125 15.20 -1.28 -16.36
CA SER A 125 15.11 -2.11 -17.57
C SER A 125 14.10 -3.26 -17.42
N GLU A 126 13.64 -3.84 -18.54
CA GLU A 126 12.71 -4.97 -18.49
C GLU A 126 13.36 -6.23 -17.90
N GLU A 127 14.66 -6.41 -18.13
CA GLU A 127 15.46 -7.49 -17.54
C GLU A 127 15.53 -7.36 -16.00
N GLU A 128 15.80 -6.16 -15.49
CA GLU A 128 15.82 -5.89 -14.05
C GLU A 128 14.44 -6.04 -13.42
N LYS A 129 13.36 -5.63 -14.10
CA LYS A 129 11.98 -5.86 -13.62
C LYS A 129 11.66 -7.35 -13.51
N ALA A 130 12.08 -8.16 -14.48
CA ALA A 130 11.88 -9.60 -14.45
C ALA A 130 12.64 -10.25 -13.29
N GLU A 131 13.88 -9.82 -13.04
CA GLU A 131 14.69 -10.30 -11.93
C GLU A 131 14.13 -9.86 -10.57
N LEU A 132 13.75 -8.59 -10.42
CA LEU A 132 13.07 -8.04 -9.24
C LEU A 132 11.86 -8.89 -8.87
N LYS A 133 11.01 -9.20 -9.85
CA LYS A 133 9.80 -10.00 -9.64
C LYS A 133 10.13 -11.42 -9.19
N LYS A 134 11.14 -12.04 -9.81
CA LYS A 134 11.59 -13.39 -9.46
C LYS A 134 12.14 -13.47 -8.04
N LEU A 135 13.00 -12.53 -7.67
CA LEU A 135 13.57 -12.45 -6.32
C LEU A 135 12.48 -12.17 -5.28
N TRP A 136 11.57 -11.25 -5.60
CA TRP A 136 10.45 -10.93 -4.72
C TRP A 136 9.55 -12.14 -4.45
N TYR A 137 9.14 -12.92 -5.46
CA TYR A 137 8.34 -14.13 -5.25
C TYR A 137 9.06 -15.14 -4.36
N LYS A 138 10.34 -15.40 -4.64
CA LYS A 138 11.17 -16.32 -3.86
C LYS A 138 11.22 -15.90 -2.38
N LEU A 139 11.43 -14.61 -2.13
CA LEU A 139 11.53 -14.06 -0.78
C LEU A 139 10.16 -13.98 -0.08
N ALA A 140 9.09 -13.64 -0.79
CA ALA A 140 7.72 -13.65 -0.27
C ALA A 140 7.31 -15.06 0.17
N HIS A 141 7.55 -16.07 -0.67
CA HIS A 141 7.32 -17.47 -0.31
C HIS A 141 8.16 -17.91 0.88
N LYS A 142 9.31 -17.30 1.16
CA LYS A 142 10.14 -17.68 2.31
C LYS A 142 9.72 -16.96 3.59
N PHE A 143 9.42 -15.67 3.52
CA PHE A 143 9.28 -14.78 4.68
C PHE A 143 7.86 -14.31 4.98
N HIS A 144 6.85 -14.74 4.23
CA HIS A 144 5.48 -14.32 4.49
C HIS A 144 5.04 -14.68 5.92
N PRO A 145 4.46 -13.73 6.70
CA PRO A 145 4.16 -13.91 8.12
C PRO A 145 3.11 -15.01 8.42
N ASP A 146 2.36 -15.45 7.41
CA ASP A 146 1.41 -16.56 7.56
C ASP A 146 2.06 -17.94 7.27
N LYS A 147 3.39 -18.00 7.14
CA LYS A 147 4.21 -19.22 7.15
C LYS A 147 4.90 -19.41 8.50
N ALA A 148 5.24 -20.66 8.83
CA ALA A 148 5.84 -21.03 10.12
C ALA A 148 7.14 -20.25 10.46
N ASN A 149 8.00 -19.99 9.46
CA ASN A 149 9.25 -19.23 9.61
C ASN A 149 9.13 -17.79 9.06
N GLY A 150 7.90 -17.27 8.96
CA GLY A 150 7.60 -15.96 8.40
C GLY A 150 7.99 -14.80 9.31
N SER A 151 8.16 -13.62 8.73
CA SER A 151 8.44 -12.38 9.46
C SER A 151 7.75 -11.19 8.82
N GLU A 152 6.85 -10.54 9.57
CA GLU A 152 6.16 -9.33 9.09
C GLU A 152 7.14 -8.19 8.81
N LYS A 153 8.17 -8.04 9.66
CA LYS A 153 9.23 -7.04 9.47
C LYS A 153 10.01 -7.29 8.18
N MET A 154 10.34 -8.56 7.90
CA MET A 154 11.06 -8.92 6.68
C MET A 154 10.18 -8.72 5.44
N MET A 155 8.90 -9.12 5.50
CA MET A 155 7.95 -8.94 4.41
C MET A 155 7.75 -7.47 4.05
N LYS A 156 7.66 -6.57 5.06
CA LYS A 156 7.60 -5.11 4.83
C LYS A 156 8.86 -4.60 4.12
N LYS A 157 10.05 -5.07 4.51
CA LYS A 157 11.31 -4.70 3.86
C LYS A 157 11.37 -5.20 2.41
N ILE A 158 10.98 -6.45 2.15
CA ILE A 158 10.93 -7.06 0.82
C ILE A 158 9.97 -6.30 -0.09
N ASN A 159 8.76 -5.99 0.39
CA ASN A 159 7.77 -5.24 -0.38
C ASN A 159 8.23 -3.81 -0.68
N LYS A 160 8.88 -3.13 0.29
CA LYS A 160 9.44 -1.80 0.05
C LYS A 160 10.52 -1.85 -1.03
N ALA A 161 11.49 -2.77 -0.93
CA ALA A 161 12.54 -2.92 -1.94
C ALA A 161 11.96 -3.23 -3.34
N TYR A 162 10.93 -4.06 -3.43
CA TYR A 162 10.26 -4.33 -4.71
C TYR A 162 9.50 -3.12 -5.27
N VAL A 163 8.79 -2.38 -4.42
CA VAL A 163 8.06 -1.16 -4.79
C VAL A 163 9.02 -0.03 -5.20
N ASP A 164 10.19 0.05 -4.59
CA ASP A 164 11.20 1.07 -4.85
C ASP A 164 12.13 0.66 -6.02
N GLY A 165 12.04 -0.58 -6.50
CA GLY A 165 12.91 -1.11 -7.56
C GLY A 165 14.34 -1.46 -7.12
N ASP A 166 14.57 -1.58 -5.81
CA ASP A 166 15.88 -1.83 -5.21
C ASP A 166 16.26 -3.32 -5.29
N ILE A 167 16.84 -3.69 -6.44
CA ILE A 167 17.25 -5.07 -6.73
C ILE A 167 18.40 -5.54 -5.84
N GLU A 168 19.31 -4.64 -5.48
CA GLU A 168 20.48 -4.94 -4.65
C GLU A 168 20.06 -5.33 -3.24
N THR A 169 19.08 -4.63 -2.67
CA THR A 169 18.49 -5.02 -1.37
C THR A 169 17.84 -6.41 -1.44
N LEU A 170 17.12 -6.75 -2.51
CA LEU A 170 16.53 -8.08 -2.65
C LEU A 170 17.61 -9.17 -2.82
N ARG A 171 18.67 -8.92 -3.61
CA ARG A 171 19.82 -9.84 -3.75
C ARG A 171 20.54 -10.06 -2.42
N ALA A 172 20.77 -9.01 -1.66
CA ALA A 172 21.41 -9.10 -0.34
C ALA A 172 20.57 -9.91 0.67
N ILE A 173 19.24 -9.80 0.62
CA ILE A 173 18.36 -10.62 1.46
C ILE A 173 18.41 -12.10 1.03
N ASP A 174 18.49 -12.38 -0.26
CA ASP A 174 18.57 -13.75 -0.78
C ASP A 174 19.91 -14.45 -0.48
N GLN A 175 21.02 -13.70 -0.50
CA GLN A 175 22.38 -14.23 -0.28
C GLN A 175 22.72 -14.53 1.18
N ASN A 176 22.11 -13.83 2.15
CA ASN A 176 22.51 -13.90 3.56
C ASN A 176 22.04 -15.14 4.34
N GLU A 177 21.33 -16.11 3.73
CA GLU A 177 20.70 -17.19 4.51
C GLU A 177 20.72 -18.57 3.81
N THR A 178 21.68 -19.41 4.22
CA THR A 178 21.76 -20.87 4.01
C THR A 178 21.33 -21.67 5.26
N GLY A 179 20.42 -22.65 5.06
CA GLY A 179 20.14 -23.78 5.96
C GLY A 179 19.04 -23.54 7.01
N ALA A 180 18.28 -24.52 7.49
CA ALA A 180 17.95 -25.89 7.10
C ALA A 180 16.65 -26.25 7.85
N ASP A 181 15.83 -27.18 7.35
CA ASP A 181 15.26 -28.18 8.26
C ASP A 181 14.73 -29.41 7.52
N ILE A 182 15.28 -30.58 7.88
CA ILE A 182 14.73 -31.90 7.58
C ILE A 182 14.25 -32.44 8.91
N GLU A 183 12.98 -32.22 9.22
CA GLU A 183 12.37 -32.80 10.40
C GLU A 183 11.55 -34.03 10.00
N VAL A 184 11.84 -35.17 10.62
CA VAL A 184 11.12 -36.43 10.41
C VAL A 184 9.74 -36.31 11.03
N LYS A 185 8.71 -36.12 10.20
CA LYS A 185 7.35 -35.82 10.65
C LYS A 185 6.61 -37.09 11.10
N THR A 186 6.13 -37.07 12.34
CA THR A 186 5.10 -37.99 12.84
C THR A 186 3.75 -37.65 12.19
N ILE A 187 2.80 -38.59 12.18
CA ILE A 187 1.43 -38.34 11.67
C ILE A 187 0.77 -37.17 12.42
N GLU A 188 1.00 -37.07 13.73
CA GLU A 188 0.51 -35.96 14.56
C GLU A 188 1.11 -34.61 14.15
N ALA A 189 2.41 -34.56 13.85
CA ALA A 189 3.04 -33.35 13.32
C ALA A 189 2.47 -32.95 11.95
N LEU A 190 2.14 -33.92 11.09
CA LEU A 190 1.47 -33.66 9.80
C LEU A 190 0.06 -33.10 9.99
N LYS A 191 -0.74 -33.67 10.90
CA LYS A 191 -2.09 -33.18 11.21
C LYS A 191 -2.07 -31.74 11.75
N ASN A 192 -1.18 -31.46 12.70
CA ASN A 192 -0.99 -30.10 13.23
C ASN A 192 -0.56 -29.12 12.13
N LYS A 193 0.38 -29.51 11.27
CA LYS A 193 0.79 -28.69 10.12
C LYS A 193 -0.38 -28.38 9.20
N LEU A 194 -1.24 -29.36 8.93
CA LEU A 194 -2.40 -29.20 8.07
C LEU A 194 -3.41 -28.20 8.66
N GLU A 195 -3.66 -28.25 9.96
CA GLU A 195 -4.53 -27.30 10.66
C GLU A 195 -3.99 -25.87 10.58
N VAL A 196 -2.69 -25.69 10.83
CA VAL A 196 -2.02 -24.38 10.72
C VAL A 196 -2.12 -23.83 9.31
N LEU A 197 -1.87 -24.66 8.28
CA LEU A 197 -2.03 -24.26 6.87
C LEU A 197 -3.47 -23.82 6.57
N GLY A 198 -4.46 -24.56 7.06
CA GLY A 198 -5.88 -24.21 6.90
C GLY A 198 -6.21 -22.83 7.47
N LYS A 199 -5.77 -22.56 8.71
CA LYS A 199 -5.96 -21.24 9.36
C LYS A 199 -5.25 -20.12 8.60
N SER A 200 -4.04 -20.36 8.11
CA SER A 200 -3.30 -19.37 7.30
C SER A 200 -4.01 -19.05 5.99
N ILE A 201 -4.52 -20.07 5.28
CA ILE A 201 -5.29 -19.89 4.04
C ILE A 201 -6.55 -19.07 4.29
N GLU A 202 -7.32 -19.41 5.32
CA GLU A 202 -8.54 -18.66 5.68
C GLU A 202 -8.23 -17.19 5.97
N LYS A 203 -7.19 -16.94 6.78
CA LYS A 203 -6.75 -15.58 7.14
C LYS A 203 -6.35 -14.76 5.91
N ILE A 204 -5.60 -15.34 4.97
CA ILE A 204 -5.21 -14.63 3.74
C ILE A 204 -6.43 -14.34 2.87
N ASN A 205 -7.36 -15.30 2.73
CA ASN A 205 -8.59 -15.08 1.98
C ASN A 205 -9.42 -13.92 2.57
N GLN A 206 -9.57 -13.87 3.90
CA GLN A 206 -10.26 -12.75 4.57
C GLN A 206 -9.57 -11.42 4.28
N LYS A 207 -8.23 -11.34 4.39
CA LYS A 207 -7.47 -10.13 4.06
C LYS A 207 -7.63 -9.74 2.58
N LEU A 208 -7.65 -10.71 1.67
CA LEU A 208 -7.82 -10.47 0.23
C LEU A 208 -9.21 -9.89 -0.06
N GLU A 209 -10.25 -10.39 0.58
CA GLU A 209 -11.60 -9.81 0.47
C GLU A 209 -11.69 -8.42 1.09
N GLN A 210 -10.98 -8.14 2.18
CA GLN A 210 -10.87 -6.78 2.73
C GLN A 210 -10.19 -5.83 1.74
N LEU A 211 -9.07 -6.23 1.14
CA LEU A 211 -8.37 -5.43 0.13
C LEU A 211 -9.27 -5.15 -1.08
N LYS A 212 -10.07 -6.11 -1.53
CA LYS A 212 -11.03 -5.92 -2.64
C LYS A 212 -12.15 -4.92 -2.32
N ARG A 213 -12.43 -4.67 -1.05
CA ARG A 213 -13.42 -3.66 -0.60
C ARG A 213 -12.82 -2.28 -0.37
N SER A 214 -11.50 -2.15 -0.46
CA SER A 214 -10.81 -0.87 -0.27
C SER A 214 -11.10 0.11 -1.41
N GLU A 215 -11.05 1.40 -1.11
CA GLU A 215 -11.22 2.49 -2.09
C GLU A 215 -10.19 2.39 -3.21
N TRP A 216 -8.94 2.04 -2.89
CA TRP A 216 -7.87 1.87 -3.88
C TRP A 216 -8.15 0.73 -4.85
N TYR A 217 -8.79 -0.35 -4.38
CA TYR A 217 -9.19 -1.44 -5.27
C TYR A 217 -10.31 -1.01 -6.21
N ILE A 218 -11.30 -0.30 -5.69
CA ILE A 218 -12.39 0.26 -6.49
C ILE A 218 -11.83 1.23 -7.54
N LEU A 219 -10.91 2.11 -7.14
CA LEU A 219 -10.24 3.05 -8.05
C LEU A 219 -9.42 2.31 -9.11
N LYS A 220 -8.63 1.30 -8.73
CA LYS A 220 -7.87 0.44 -9.65
C LYS A 220 -8.78 -0.18 -10.72
N GLU A 221 -9.91 -0.76 -10.31
CA GLU A 221 -10.87 -1.36 -11.24
C GLU A 221 -11.55 -0.32 -12.13
N ASN A 222 -11.84 0.87 -11.61
CA ASN A 222 -12.38 1.98 -12.41
C ASN A 222 -11.37 2.46 -13.45
N ILE A 223 -10.10 2.67 -13.07
CA ILE A 223 -9.00 3.01 -13.99
C ILE A 223 -8.89 1.95 -15.09
N LYS A 224 -8.91 0.67 -14.73
CA LYS A 224 -8.85 -0.44 -15.68
C LYS A 224 -10.03 -0.44 -16.65
N LYS A 225 -11.25 -0.19 -16.17
CA LYS A 225 -12.45 -0.07 -17.02
C LYS A 225 -12.38 1.13 -17.96
N ALA A 226 -11.92 2.29 -17.48
CA ALA A 226 -11.76 3.49 -18.31
C ALA A 226 -10.67 3.34 -19.37
N LYS A 227 -9.52 2.73 -19.03
CA LYS A 227 -8.45 2.44 -20.00
C LYS A 227 -8.94 1.61 -21.19
N LYS A 228 -9.85 0.64 -20.97
CA LYS A 228 -10.51 -0.13 -22.06
C LYS A 228 -11.34 0.76 -23.00
N GLN A 229 -11.83 1.89 -22.50
CA GLN A 229 -12.56 2.91 -23.26
C GLN A 229 -11.65 4.05 -23.73
N LYS A 230 -10.32 3.90 -23.63
CA LYS A 230 -9.32 4.95 -23.93
C LYS A 230 -9.52 6.25 -23.13
N ARG A 231 -10.03 6.13 -21.91
CA ARG A 231 -10.22 7.24 -20.95
C ARG A 231 -9.21 7.16 -19.82
N ASP A 232 -8.86 8.31 -19.27
CA ASP A 232 -7.98 8.45 -18.10
C ASP A 232 -8.69 9.19 -16.97
N ILE A 233 -9.26 8.43 -16.03
CA ILE A 233 -10.03 8.98 -14.90
C ILE A 233 -9.18 9.91 -14.02
N LEU A 234 -7.89 9.61 -13.83
CA LEU A 234 -7.05 10.45 -12.97
C LEU A 234 -6.82 11.81 -13.61
N SER A 235 -6.59 11.84 -14.92
CA SER A 235 -6.45 13.09 -15.69
C SER A 235 -7.78 13.86 -15.75
N GLU A 236 -8.91 13.17 -15.98
CA GLU A 236 -10.25 13.80 -15.94
C GLU A 236 -10.57 14.42 -14.57
N LEU A 237 -10.15 13.78 -13.47
CA LEU A 237 -10.32 14.33 -12.12
C LEU A 237 -9.38 15.52 -11.87
N ALA A 238 -8.13 15.42 -12.32
CA ALA A 238 -7.16 16.50 -12.22
C ALA A 238 -7.63 17.76 -12.96
N GLU A 239 -8.17 17.61 -14.18
CA GLU A 239 -8.73 18.72 -14.98
C GLU A 239 -9.86 19.44 -14.23
N LYS A 240 -10.79 18.70 -13.63
CA LYS A 240 -11.87 19.30 -12.82
C LYS A 240 -11.34 20.07 -11.61
N LEU A 241 -10.32 19.54 -10.94
CA LEU A 241 -9.71 20.22 -9.81
C LEU A 241 -8.97 21.49 -10.25
N LEU A 242 -8.28 21.45 -11.39
CA LEU A 242 -7.65 22.64 -11.96
C LEU A 242 -8.67 23.74 -12.27
N ASP A 243 -9.84 23.39 -12.82
CA ASP A 243 -10.93 24.35 -13.04
C ASP A 243 -11.42 24.98 -11.72
N ASP A 244 -11.55 24.18 -10.66
CA ASP A 244 -11.98 24.67 -9.35
C ASP A 244 -10.92 25.54 -8.67
N ILE A 245 -9.64 25.15 -8.76
CA ILE A 245 -8.50 25.97 -8.32
C ILE A 245 -8.51 27.30 -9.06
N ALA A 246 -8.65 27.30 -10.39
CA ALA A 246 -8.68 28.54 -11.17
C ALA A 246 -9.83 29.47 -10.76
N LYS A 247 -11.02 28.94 -10.44
CA LYS A 247 -12.13 29.75 -9.91
C LYS A 247 -11.78 30.36 -8.55
N LYS A 248 -11.12 29.61 -7.68
CA LYS A 248 -10.71 30.08 -6.34
C LYS A 248 -9.57 31.09 -6.41
N GLU A 249 -8.59 30.88 -7.28
CA GLU A 249 -7.50 31.84 -7.54
C GLU A 249 -8.06 33.17 -8.05
N ASN A 250 -9.05 33.14 -8.96
CA ASN A 250 -9.76 34.36 -9.38
C ASN A 250 -10.50 35.07 -8.23
N GLN A 251 -11.02 34.33 -7.23
CA GLN A 251 -11.60 34.94 -6.03
C GLN A 251 -10.52 35.55 -5.14
N LEU A 252 -9.42 34.82 -4.95
CA LEU A 252 -8.27 35.27 -4.17
C LEU A 252 -7.65 36.54 -4.76
N ASP A 253 -7.52 36.63 -6.08
CA ASP A 253 -6.98 37.81 -6.76
C ASP A 253 -7.86 39.05 -6.57
N LYS A 254 -9.19 38.88 -6.51
CA LYS A 254 -10.11 39.98 -6.17
C LYS A 254 -9.89 40.47 -4.74
N LEU A 255 -9.67 39.56 -3.79
CA LEU A 255 -9.35 39.90 -2.40
C LEU A 255 -7.98 40.58 -2.31
N LYS A 256 -6.95 40.04 -2.97
CA LYS A 256 -5.62 40.64 -3.04
C LYS A 256 -5.65 42.05 -3.65
N LYS A 257 -6.44 42.30 -4.70
CA LYS A 257 -6.58 43.66 -5.26
C LYS A 257 -7.25 44.63 -4.30
N ARG A 258 -8.21 44.15 -3.49
CA ARG A 258 -8.89 44.95 -2.47
C ARG A 258 -7.96 45.33 -1.30
N TYR A 259 -7.05 44.44 -0.91
CA TYR A 259 -6.22 44.59 0.30
C TYR A 259 -4.73 44.82 0.04
N GLY A 260 -4.26 44.62 -1.18
CA GLY A 260 -2.85 44.75 -1.60
C GLY A 260 -2.54 46.08 -2.31
N GLN A 261 -3.45 47.06 -2.24
CA GLN A 261 -3.21 48.45 -2.65
C GLN A 261 -3.06 49.41 -1.45
N GLY A 262 -2.68 48.88 -0.28
CA GLY A 262 -2.24 49.65 0.88
C GLY A 262 -0.73 49.61 1.01
#